data_AF-A0A0W0SGB2-F1
#
_entry.id   AF-A0A0W0SGB2-F1
#
_cell.length_a   1.000
_cell.length_b   1.000
_cell.length_c   1.000
_cell.angle_alpha   90.00
_cell.angle_beta   90.00
_cell.angle_gamma   90.00
#
_symmetry.space_group_name_H-M   'P 1'
#
loop_
_entity.id
_entity.type
_entity.pdbx_description
1 polymer ?
#
loop_
_entity_poly.entity_id
_entity_poly.type
_entity_poly.pdbx_seq_one_letter_code
_entity_poly.pdbx_strand_id
1 'polypeptide(L)'
;MPLVERREKAVQGSITDSFLIKRTVKDGYSAKNVDVPFINSVSGTAYTLAAVLNEYAKENQQSPTLQKDMDNIIQTFVAFTCKSGFHSLSEMMDVLNSPEVSGVFDGYGLKINHLFSKETLETAIAAASDYTETRQSQKSMLSEISQHSLFKRHAEPTAKANYPGEIALRVREEKLTGPRVERALREMYQEGLQGDKKYSPEHCREMAQQFVNYAKKHHRHFNMDGVKQFLKEMNELIKERQEHIEKNVEHYVMPFEI
;
A
#
# COMPACT_ATOMS: atom_id res chain seq x y z
N MET A 1 23.81 7.13 31.41
CA MET A 1 22.81 6.09 31.11
C MET A 1 22.89 5.76 29.63
N PRO A 2 23.16 4.51 29.23
CA PRO A 2 23.20 4.07 27.83
C PRO A 2 21.88 4.34 27.09
N LEU A 3 21.94 4.45 25.76
CA LEU A 3 20.79 4.67 24.86
C LEU A 3 19.65 3.67 25.09
N VAL A 4 19.98 2.41 25.37
CA VAL A 4 19.01 1.33 25.62
C VAL A 4 18.23 1.58 26.93
N GLU A 5 18.93 1.86 28.03
CA GLU A 5 18.29 2.17 29.31
C GLU A 5 17.44 3.45 29.26
N ARG A 6 17.85 4.45 28.44
CA ARG A 6 17.06 5.68 28.25
C ARG A 6 15.77 5.41 27.50
N ARG A 7 15.82 4.57 26.47
CA ARG A 7 14.66 4.13 25.73
C ARG A 7 13.70 3.34 26.63
N GLU A 8 14.21 2.40 27.41
CA GLU A 8 13.40 1.58 28.34
C GLU A 8 12.68 2.43 29.38
N LYS A 9 13.37 3.44 29.95
CA LYS A 9 12.76 4.38 30.89
C LYS A 9 11.70 5.27 30.24
N ALA A 10 11.92 5.70 29.00
CA ALA A 10 11.01 6.59 28.29
C ALA A 10 9.70 5.90 27.82
N VAL A 11 9.75 4.58 27.56
CA VAL A 11 8.57 3.78 27.17
C VAL A 11 7.86 3.12 28.35
N GLN A 12 8.36 3.31 29.58
CA GLN A 12 7.78 2.72 30.77
C GLN A 12 6.36 3.26 31.00
N GLY A 13 5.38 2.36 31.02
CA GLY A 13 3.95 2.73 31.12
C GLY A 13 3.27 3.02 29.78
N SER A 14 3.94 2.86 28.64
CA SER A 14 3.27 2.89 27.33
C SER A 14 2.69 1.51 26.99
N ILE A 15 1.41 1.45 26.58
CA ILE A 15 0.78 0.22 26.12
C ILE A 15 0.62 0.31 24.61
N THR A 16 1.28 -0.58 23.89
CA THR A 16 1.18 -0.61 22.43
C THR A 16 -0.22 -0.94 21.96
N ASP A 17 -0.79 -0.01 21.22
CA ASP A 17 -1.98 -0.20 20.41
C ASP A 17 -1.57 -0.62 19.00
N SER A 18 -2.12 -1.74 18.56
CA SER A 18 -1.94 -2.28 17.22
C SER A 18 -2.84 -1.55 16.21
N PHE A 19 -2.80 -0.21 16.17
CA PHE A 19 -3.65 0.70 15.36
C PHE A 19 -5.07 1.01 15.88
N LEU A 20 -5.51 0.41 16.99
CA LEU A 20 -6.84 0.65 17.57
C LEU A 20 -6.71 0.96 19.07
N ILE A 21 -7.40 2.00 19.52
CA ILE A 21 -7.43 2.41 20.93
C ILE A 21 -8.10 1.31 21.75
N LYS A 22 -7.32 0.66 22.62
CA LYS A 22 -7.85 -0.34 23.54
C LYS A 22 -8.48 0.33 24.76
N ARG A 23 -9.75 0.72 24.63
CA ARG A 23 -10.55 1.36 25.70
C ARG A 23 -10.65 0.55 27.01
N THR A 24 -10.30 -0.73 26.98
CA THR A 24 -10.30 -1.64 28.14
C THR A 24 -9.05 -1.52 29.01
N VAL A 25 -8.04 -0.80 28.54
CA VAL A 25 -6.78 -0.59 29.24
C VAL A 25 -6.95 0.51 30.29
N LYS A 26 -6.66 0.20 31.56
CA LYS A 26 -6.87 1.12 32.70
C LYS A 26 -5.70 2.07 32.97
N ASP A 27 -4.53 1.80 32.42
CA ASP A 27 -3.28 2.53 32.70
C ASP A 27 -2.48 2.79 31.41
N GLY A 28 -1.53 3.71 31.47
CA GLY A 28 -0.61 4.00 30.36
C GLY A 28 -1.13 4.98 29.30
N TYR A 29 -0.38 5.13 28.21
CA TYR A 29 -0.63 6.19 27.20
C TYR A 29 -2.08 6.20 26.70
N SER A 30 -2.61 5.05 26.28
CA SER A 30 -3.96 4.91 25.72
C SER A 30 -5.09 5.19 26.71
N ALA A 31 -4.81 5.15 28.03
CA ALA A 31 -5.78 5.51 29.06
C ALA A 31 -5.93 7.03 29.22
N LYS A 32 -4.90 7.80 28.86
CA LYS A 32 -4.86 9.27 28.99
C LYS A 32 -5.10 10.00 27.68
N ASN A 33 -4.83 9.35 26.54
CA ASN A 33 -4.96 9.90 25.19
C ASN A 33 -6.01 9.11 24.41
N VAL A 34 -7.28 9.32 24.73
CA VAL A 34 -8.43 8.53 24.21
C VAL A 34 -8.74 8.76 22.73
N ASP A 35 -8.10 9.75 22.12
CA ASP A 35 -8.27 10.12 20.70
C ASP A 35 -7.05 9.71 19.84
N VAL A 36 -5.96 9.26 20.47
CA VAL A 36 -4.68 8.94 19.81
C VAL A 36 -4.17 7.57 20.27
N PRO A 37 -4.16 6.53 19.41
CA PRO A 37 -3.58 5.23 19.72
C PRO A 37 -2.05 5.31 19.77
N PHE A 38 -1.42 4.59 20.70
CA PHE A 38 0.04 4.48 20.76
C PHE A 38 0.55 3.42 19.77
N ILE A 39 1.11 3.84 18.63
CA ILE A 39 1.64 2.95 17.59
C ILE A 39 3.16 2.83 17.75
N ASN A 40 3.65 1.63 18.09
CA ASN A 40 5.08 1.38 18.35
C ASN A 40 6.05 1.92 17.27
N SER A 41 5.66 1.94 16.00
CA SER A 41 6.52 2.45 14.92
C SER A 41 6.64 3.97 14.92
N VAL A 42 5.60 4.71 15.31
CA VAL A 42 5.60 6.18 15.34
C VAL A 42 6.12 6.67 16.68
N SER A 43 5.55 6.17 17.78
CA SER A 43 6.04 6.44 19.13
C SER A 43 7.50 6.02 19.33
N GLY A 44 7.91 4.85 18.86
CA GLY A 44 9.31 4.41 18.93
C GLY A 44 10.26 5.33 18.15
N THR A 45 9.79 5.90 17.05
CA THR A 45 10.53 6.89 16.25
C THR A 45 10.66 8.22 17.01
N ALA A 46 9.61 8.66 17.71
CA ALA A 46 9.65 9.85 18.58
C ALA A 46 10.60 9.68 19.78
N TYR A 47 10.61 8.50 20.44
CA TYR A 47 11.57 8.23 21.51
C TYR A 47 13.02 8.16 21.02
N THR A 48 13.23 7.66 19.80
CA THR A 48 14.56 7.66 19.17
C THR A 48 15.04 9.10 18.94
N LEU A 49 14.16 9.98 18.46
CA LEU A 49 14.44 11.42 18.34
C LEU A 49 14.83 12.03 19.70
N ALA A 50 14.05 11.76 20.77
CA ALA A 50 14.36 12.27 22.11
C ALA A 50 15.76 11.84 22.58
N ALA A 51 16.16 10.59 22.29
CA ALA A 51 17.48 10.11 22.64
C ALA A 51 18.61 10.78 21.84
N VAL A 52 18.39 11.02 20.54
CA VAL A 52 19.32 11.75 19.67
C VAL A 52 19.49 13.20 20.15
N LEU A 53 18.39 13.89 20.45
CA LEU A 53 18.40 15.25 20.97
C LEU A 53 19.16 15.36 22.30
N ASN A 54 19.03 14.37 23.17
CA ASN A 54 19.74 14.32 24.45
C ASN A 54 21.27 14.21 24.26
N GLU A 55 21.74 13.32 23.38
CA GLU A 55 23.17 13.26 23.07
C GLU A 55 23.65 14.55 22.39
N TYR A 56 22.87 15.11 21.46
CA TYR A 56 23.22 16.39 20.83
C TYR A 56 23.35 17.51 21.86
N ALA A 57 22.40 17.64 22.80
CA ALA A 57 22.45 18.66 23.85
C ALA A 57 23.65 18.48 24.79
N LYS A 58 24.00 17.24 25.11
CA LYS A 58 25.17 16.91 25.92
C LYS A 58 26.48 17.28 25.22
N GLU A 59 26.60 17.03 23.93
CA GLU A 59 27.80 17.35 23.15
C GLU A 59 27.93 18.85 22.87
N ASN A 60 26.81 19.59 22.83
CA ASN A 60 26.75 20.98 22.41
C ASN A 60 26.32 21.94 23.53
N GLN A 61 26.51 21.56 24.80
CA GLN A 61 25.96 22.28 25.96
C GLN A 61 26.41 23.74 26.07
N GLN A 62 27.58 24.08 25.52
CA GLN A 62 28.10 25.46 25.50
C GLN A 62 27.68 26.26 24.26
N SER A 63 26.97 25.64 23.30
CA SER A 63 26.54 26.32 22.09
C SER A 63 25.48 27.37 22.40
N PRO A 64 25.68 28.64 22.00
CA PRO A 64 24.67 29.68 22.18
C PRO A 64 23.43 29.46 21.29
N THR A 65 23.50 28.55 20.30
CA THR A 65 22.39 28.22 19.40
C THR A 65 21.69 26.90 19.76
N LEU A 66 22.10 26.24 20.85
CA LEU A 66 21.64 24.89 21.18
C LEU A 66 20.12 24.72 21.13
N GLN A 67 19.37 25.64 21.74
CA GLN A 67 17.90 25.62 21.71
C GLN A 67 17.35 25.69 20.27
N LYS A 68 17.88 26.62 19.47
CA LYS A 68 17.48 26.79 18.07
C LYS A 68 17.81 25.57 17.23
N ASP A 69 18.96 24.95 17.47
CA ASP A 69 19.38 23.74 16.76
C ASP A 69 18.47 22.56 17.11
N MET A 70 18.11 22.40 18.39
CA MET A 70 17.13 21.40 18.82
C MET A 70 15.77 21.61 18.17
N ASP A 71 15.26 22.85 18.15
CA ASP A 71 13.98 23.20 17.55
C ASP A 71 13.98 22.85 16.03
N ASN A 72 15.08 23.15 15.33
CA ASN A 72 15.26 22.81 13.91
C ASN A 72 15.32 21.30 13.67
N ILE A 73 15.99 20.54 14.53
CA ILE A 73 16.07 19.07 14.44
C ILE A 73 14.68 18.47 14.65
N ILE A 74 13.94 18.92 15.67
CA ILE A 74 12.57 18.48 15.94
C ILE A 74 11.69 18.76 14.73
N GLN A 75 11.72 20.00 14.20
CA GLN A 75 10.90 20.39 13.06
C GLN A 75 11.20 19.56 11.82
N THR A 76 12.48 19.37 11.49
CA THR A 76 12.92 18.59 10.32
C THR A 76 12.49 17.13 10.45
N PHE A 77 12.65 16.56 11.64
CA PHE A 77 12.34 15.17 11.89
C PHE A 77 10.83 14.91 11.86
N VAL A 78 10.03 15.78 12.48
CA VAL A 78 8.56 15.74 12.41
C VAL A 78 8.09 15.88 10.95
N ALA A 79 8.64 16.82 10.19
CA ALA A 79 8.30 16.98 8.78
C ALA A 79 8.64 15.74 7.93
N PHE A 80 9.76 15.08 8.21
CA PHE A 80 10.17 13.84 7.53
C PHE A 80 9.25 12.66 7.85
N THR A 81 8.85 12.51 9.11
CA THR A 81 8.13 11.34 9.62
C THR A 81 6.60 11.46 9.47
N CYS A 82 6.05 12.68 9.57
CA CYS A 82 4.62 12.94 9.41
C CYS A 82 4.17 13.00 7.95
N LYS A 83 5.07 12.71 7.00
CA LYS A 83 4.78 12.57 5.55
C LYS A 83 3.64 11.58 5.26
N SER A 84 3.30 10.72 6.23
CA SER A 84 2.26 9.68 6.17
C SER A 84 0.89 10.08 6.76
N GLY A 85 0.70 11.33 7.22
CA GLY A 85 -0.59 11.85 7.67
C GLY A 85 -0.60 12.40 9.09
N PHE A 86 -1.62 13.19 9.42
CA PHE A 86 -1.72 13.96 10.67
C PHE A 86 -1.86 13.10 11.94
N HIS A 87 -2.24 11.83 11.82
CA HIS A 87 -2.26 10.89 12.94
C HIS A 87 -0.86 10.66 13.54
N SER A 88 0.15 10.54 12.69
CA SER A 88 1.54 10.42 13.14
C SER A 88 2.04 11.69 13.83
N LEU A 89 1.46 12.85 13.50
CA LEU A 89 1.83 14.13 14.09
C LEU A 89 1.36 14.25 15.53
N SER A 90 0.11 13.92 15.85
CA SER A 90 -0.39 14.05 17.23
C SER A 90 0.32 13.08 18.17
N GLU A 91 0.53 11.84 17.74
CA GLU A 91 1.24 10.82 18.52
C GLU A 91 2.68 11.25 18.82
N MET A 92 3.38 11.83 17.83
CA MET A 92 4.73 12.36 18.04
C MET A 92 4.73 13.55 19.01
N MET A 93 3.78 14.47 18.87
CA MET A 93 3.68 15.63 19.75
C MET A 93 3.38 15.22 21.19
N ASP A 94 2.51 14.22 21.40
CA ASP A 94 2.21 13.72 22.75
C ASP A 94 3.44 13.08 23.41
N VAL A 95 4.23 12.29 22.68
CA VAL A 95 5.47 11.71 23.21
C VAL A 95 6.47 12.81 23.55
N LEU A 96 6.66 13.79 22.66
CA LEU A 96 7.55 14.93 22.89
C LEU A 96 7.12 15.80 24.08
N ASN A 97 5.81 15.88 24.36
CA ASN A 97 5.27 16.61 25.51
C ASN A 97 5.17 15.79 26.81
N SER A 98 5.53 14.50 26.78
CA SER A 98 5.45 13.66 27.97
C SER A 98 6.39 14.17 29.08
N PRO A 99 6.00 14.07 30.37
CA PRO A 99 6.85 14.47 31.48
C PRO A 99 8.21 13.75 31.50
N GLU A 100 8.23 12.48 31.10
CA GLU A 100 9.42 11.64 31.07
C GLU A 100 10.43 12.12 30.03
N VAL A 101 9.95 12.56 28.86
CA VAL A 101 10.79 13.11 27.78
C VAL A 101 11.20 14.55 28.10
N SER A 102 10.27 15.39 28.56
CA SER A 102 10.56 16.78 28.93
C SER A 102 11.61 16.87 30.05
N GLY A 103 11.50 15.99 31.05
CA GLY A 103 12.45 15.92 32.17
C GLY A 103 13.88 15.57 31.78
N VAL A 104 14.13 15.02 30.58
CA VAL A 104 15.48 14.80 30.06
C VAL A 104 16.16 16.13 29.75
N PHE A 105 15.41 17.12 29.29
CA PHE A 105 15.93 18.41 28.81
C PHE A 105 15.95 19.49 29.90
N ASP A 106 15.15 19.33 30.95
CA ASP A 106 15.14 20.22 32.12
C ASP A 106 16.53 20.37 32.74
N GLY A 107 17.31 19.28 32.79
CA GLY A 107 18.70 19.29 33.31
C GLY A 107 19.67 20.14 32.50
N TYR A 108 19.30 20.52 31.29
CA TYR A 108 20.06 21.40 30.41
C TYR A 108 19.50 22.83 30.34
N GLY A 109 18.39 23.12 31.05
CA GLY A 109 17.67 24.38 30.95
C GLY A 109 16.99 24.58 29.59
N LEU A 110 16.75 23.50 28.85
CA LEU A 110 16.18 23.51 27.50
C LEU A 110 14.71 23.12 27.54
N LYS A 111 13.92 23.67 26.62
CA LYS A 111 12.51 23.30 26.46
C LYS A 111 12.29 22.68 25.09
N ILE A 112 11.39 21.71 25.02
CA ILE A 112 10.92 21.22 23.72
C ILE A 112 9.93 22.26 23.19
N ASN A 113 10.32 23.01 22.16
CA ASN A 113 9.42 23.90 21.45
C ASN A 113 8.93 23.21 20.18
N HIS A 114 7.62 23.20 19.99
CA HIS A 114 6.99 22.83 18.71
C HIS A 114 6.20 24.03 18.17
N LEU A 115 6.15 24.13 16.84
CA LEU A 115 5.56 25.27 16.13
C LEU A 115 4.02 25.20 16.04
N PHE A 116 3.41 24.08 16.43
CA PHE A 116 2.00 23.84 16.21
C PHE A 116 1.22 24.07 17.50
N SER A 117 0.34 25.08 17.50
CA SER A 117 -0.61 25.24 18.61
C SER A 117 -1.54 24.03 18.68
N LYS A 118 -2.08 23.75 19.87
CA LYS A 118 -3.08 22.70 20.08
C LYS A 118 -4.27 22.85 19.11
N GLU A 119 -4.75 24.08 18.93
CA GLU A 119 -5.80 24.42 17.96
C GLU A 119 -5.40 24.10 16.50
N THR A 120 -4.15 24.38 16.11
CA THR A 120 -3.64 24.05 14.77
C THR A 120 -3.61 22.53 14.55
N LEU A 121 -3.21 21.76 15.57
CA LEU A 121 -3.19 20.30 15.51
C LEU A 121 -4.61 19.73 15.41
N GLU A 122 -5.54 20.20 16.26
CA GLU A 122 -6.94 19.78 16.24
C GLU A 122 -7.63 20.10 14.91
N THR A 123 -7.41 21.32 14.38
CA THR A 123 -7.95 21.74 13.08
C THR A 123 -7.41 20.86 11.95
N ALA A 124 -6.12 20.54 11.97
CA ALA A 124 -5.51 19.69 10.96
C ALA A 124 -6.01 18.23 11.04
N ILE A 125 -6.23 17.70 12.25
CA ILE A 125 -6.83 16.38 12.47
C ILE A 125 -8.27 16.34 11.95
N ALA A 126 -9.07 17.37 12.24
CA ALA A 126 -10.43 17.51 11.74
C ALA A 126 -10.44 17.54 10.20
N ALA A 127 -9.63 18.40 9.59
CA ALA A 127 -9.52 18.51 8.14
C ALA A 127 -9.06 17.20 7.46
N ALA A 128 -8.16 16.44 8.11
CA ALA A 128 -7.71 15.15 7.60
C ALA A 128 -8.79 14.06 7.71
N SER A 129 -9.57 14.09 8.80
CA SER A 129 -10.72 13.21 9.01
C SER A 129 -11.79 13.50 7.97
N ASP A 130 -12.16 14.77 7.79
CA ASP A 130 -13.09 15.24 6.76
C ASP A 130 -12.64 14.85 5.35
N TYR A 131 -11.34 15.00 5.04
CA TYR A 131 -10.78 14.57 3.76
C TYR A 131 -10.89 13.07 3.54
N THR A 132 -10.62 12.28 4.59
CA THR A 132 -10.70 10.81 4.53
C THR A 132 -12.15 10.35 4.37
N GLU A 133 -13.08 10.94 5.11
CA GLU A 133 -14.51 10.72 4.96
C GLU A 133 -15.01 11.12 3.57
N THR A 134 -14.55 12.25 3.05
CA THR A 134 -14.88 12.71 1.69
C THR A 134 -14.33 11.73 0.64
N ARG A 135 -13.07 11.30 0.77
CA ARG A 135 -12.45 10.29 -0.12
C ARG A 135 -13.17 8.95 -0.05
N GLN A 136 -13.56 8.51 1.14
CA GLN A 136 -14.27 7.26 1.34
C GLN A 136 -15.70 7.34 0.79
N SER A 137 -16.37 8.48 0.96
CA SER A 137 -17.68 8.76 0.38
C SER A 137 -17.60 8.81 -1.15
N GLN A 138 -16.61 9.49 -1.72
CA GLN A 138 -16.34 9.49 -3.16
C GLN A 138 -16.05 8.08 -3.68
N LYS A 139 -15.23 7.29 -2.97
CA LYS A 139 -14.94 5.90 -3.34
C LYS A 139 -16.19 5.02 -3.26
N SER A 140 -17.05 5.23 -2.26
CA SER A 140 -18.31 4.50 -2.10
C SER A 140 -19.29 4.89 -3.20
N MET A 141 -19.47 6.18 -3.49
CA MET A 141 -20.27 6.67 -4.62
C MET A 141 -19.74 6.15 -5.96
N LEU A 142 -18.42 6.19 -6.20
CA LEU A 142 -17.82 5.65 -7.42
C LEU A 142 -18.00 4.13 -7.52
N SER A 143 -17.90 3.42 -6.40
CA SER A 143 -18.19 1.99 -6.34
C SER A 143 -19.66 1.70 -6.67
N GLU A 144 -20.59 2.45 -6.08
CA GLU A 144 -22.03 2.32 -6.36
C GLU A 144 -22.36 2.68 -7.82
N ILE A 145 -21.81 3.77 -8.34
CA ILE A 145 -21.91 4.16 -9.75
C ILE A 145 -21.36 3.05 -10.64
N SER A 146 -20.20 2.47 -10.31
CA SER A 146 -19.60 1.38 -11.09
C SER A 146 -20.42 0.08 -11.08
N GLN A 147 -21.22 -0.13 -10.02
CA GLN A 147 -22.13 -1.26 -9.91
C GLN A 147 -23.52 -0.99 -10.52
N HIS A 148 -23.85 0.28 -10.77
CA HIS A 148 -25.11 0.68 -11.37
C HIS A 148 -25.22 0.17 -12.82
N SER A 149 -26.40 -0.33 -13.18
CA SER A 149 -26.67 -1.00 -14.47
C SER A 149 -26.38 -0.12 -15.70
N LEU A 150 -26.51 1.20 -15.57
CA LEU A 150 -26.22 2.19 -16.62
C LEU A 150 -24.72 2.40 -16.88
N PHE A 151 -23.85 2.08 -15.90
CA PHE A 151 -22.39 2.25 -15.98
C PHE A 151 -21.64 0.92 -15.93
N LYS A 152 -22.36 -0.20 -15.90
CA LYS A 152 -21.83 -1.49 -16.37
C LYS A 152 -21.51 -1.36 -17.86
N ARG A 153 -20.40 -0.72 -18.19
CA ARG A 153 -19.59 -1.20 -19.31
C ARG A 153 -19.34 -2.68 -19.04
N HIS A 154 -19.29 -3.48 -20.09
CA HIS A 154 -18.85 -4.87 -20.07
C HIS A 154 -17.38 -4.98 -19.60
N ALA A 155 -17.11 -4.52 -18.38
CA ALA A 155 -15.92 -4.84 -17.63
C ALA A 155 -16.16 -6.25 -17.12
N GLU A 156 -15.58 -7.19 -17.85
CA GLU A 156 -15.40 -8.55 -17.37
C GLU A 156 -14.94 -8.52 -15.91
N PRO A 157 -15.51 -9.36 -15.04
CA PRO A 157 -15.19 -9.34 -13.63
C PRO A 157 -13.68 -9.56 -13.49
N THR A 158 -12.99 -8.61 -12.85
CA THR A 158 -11.67 -8.89 -12.27
C THR A 158 -11.90 -9.89 -11.13
N ALA A 159 -12.00 -11.17 -11.52
CA ALA A 159 -12.00 -12.28 -10.61
C ALA A 159 -10.77 -12.13 -9.71
N LYS A 160 -10.98 -12.32 -8.41
CA LYS A 160 -9.93 -12.58 -7.42
C LYS A 160 -8.86 -13.42 -8.11
N ALA A 161 -7.62 -12.94 -8.17
CA ALA A 161 -6.50 -13.65 -8.80
C ALA A 161 -6.15 -14.91 -8.00
N ASN A 162 -7.08 -15.86 -7.98
CA ASN A 162 -6.86 -17.24 -7.66
C ASN A 162 -6.10 -17.86 -8.83
N TYR A 163 -5.34 -18.89 -8.56
CA TYR A 163 -4.73 -19.71 -9.59
C TYR A 163 -5.79 -20.06 -10.67
N PRO A 164 -5.55 -19.80 -11.97
CA PRO A 164 -6.59 -19.91 -13.00
C PRO A 164 -7.25 -21.29 -12.95
N GLY A 165 -8.57 -21.32 -12.76
CA GLY A 165 -9.31 -22.55 -12.44
C GLY A 165 -9.19 -23.60 -13.56
N GLU A 166 -9.16 -23.13 -14.81
CA GLU A 166 -8.99 -23.96 -16.01
C GLU A 166 -7.61 -24.60 -16.06
N ILE A 167 -6.57 -23.85 -15.71
CA ILE A 167 -5.20 -24.37 -15.60
C ILE A 167 -5.12 -25.35 -14.42
N ALA A 168 -5.85 -25.08 -13.33
CA ALA A 168 -5.90 -25.95 -12.15
C ALA A 168 -6.49 -27.34 -12.43
N LEU A 169 -7.32 -27.50 -13.47
CA LEU A 169 -7.84 -28.78 -13.92
C LEU A 169 -6.76 -29.68 -14.55
N ARG A 170 -5.67 -29.09 -15.08
CA ARG A 170 -4.58 -29.82 -15.77
C ARG A 170 -3.29 -29.84 -14.96
N VAL A 171 -3.00 -28.77 -14.22
CA VAL A 171 -1.79 -28.62 -13.41
C VAL A 171 -2.20 -28.22 -12.00
N ARG A 172 -1.85 -29.05 -11.01
CA ARG A 172 -2.09 -28.69 -9.60
C ARG A 172 -1.13 -27.57 -9.17
N GLU A 173 -1.60 -26.63 -8.35
CA GLU A 173 -0.84 -25.47 -7.87
C GLU A 173 0.47 -25.85 -7.15
N GLU A 174 0.48 -26.99 -6.47
CA GLU A 174 1.65 -27.54 -5.76
C GLU A 174 2.76 -28.05 -6.69
N LYS A 175 2.41 -28.36 -7.95
CA LYS A 175 3.31 -28.95 -8.96
C LYS A 175 3.61 -27.97 -10.10
N LEU A 176 3.37 -26.69 -9.85
CA LEU A 176 3.43 -25.61 -10.81
C LEU A 176 4.86 -25.36 -11.29
N THR A 177 5.07 -25.51 -12.60
CA THR A 177 6.28 -25.04 -13.29
C THR A 177 5.87 -24.40 -14.60
N GLY A 178 6.60 -23.37 -15.06
CA GLY A 178 6.26 -22.69 -16.31
C GLY A 178 6.16 -23.62 -17.53
N PRO A 179 7.07 -24.59 -17.73
CA PRO A 179 6.94 -25.56 -18.83
C PRO A 179 5.72 -26.49 -18.74
N ARG A 180 5.19 -26.76 -17.53
CA ARG A 180 3.95 -27.52 -17.36
C ARG A 180 2.73 -26.71 -17.73
N VAL A 181 2.72 -25.44 -17.35
CA VAL A 181 1.63 -24.53 -17.68
C VAL A 181 1.60 -24.23 -19.17
N GLU A 182 2.77 -24.02 -19.80
CA GLU A 182 2.87 -23.88 -21.25
C GLU A 182 2.26 -25.09 -21.97
N ARG A 183 2.62 -26.31 -21.57
CA ARG A 183 2.09 -27.52 -22.18
C ARG A 183 0.57 -27.63 -22.04
N ALA A 184 0.04 -27.34 -20.86
CA ALA A 184 -1.40 -27.35 -20.61
C ALA A 184 -2.13 -26.31 -21.48
N LEU A 185 -1.57 -25.11 -21.63
CA LEU A 185 -2.14 -24.06 -22.50
C LEU A 185 -2.12 -24.49 -23.98
N ARG A 186 -1.05 -25.14 -24.43
CA ARG A 186 -0.95 -25.67 -25.80
C ARG A 186 -1.94 -26.82 -26.04
N GLU A 187 -2.11 -27.73 -25.08
CA GLU A 187 -3.11 -28.82 -25.15
C GLU A 187 -4.54 -28.27 -25.22
N MET A 188 -4.88 -27.29 -24.37
CA MET A 188 -6.17 -26.61 -24.41
C MET A 188 -6.42 -25.94 -25.76
N TYR A 189 -5.42 -25.25 -26.31
CA TYR A 189 -5.54 -24.63 -27.63
C TYR A 189 -5.77 -25.66 -28.75
N GLN A 190 -5.10 -26.82 -28.71
CA GLN A 190 -5.33 -27.91 -29.66
C GLN A 190 -6.76 -28.48 -29.56
N GLU A 191 -7.30 -28.61 -28.34
CA GLU A 191 -8.70 -29.01 -28.12
C GLU A 191 -9.67 -27.97 -28.75
N GLY A 192 -9.30 -26.68 -28.69
CA GLY A 192 -10.01 -25.61 -29.37
C GLY A 192 -10.03 -25.72 -30.89
N LEU A 193 -8.90 -26.10 -31.49
CA LEU A 193 -8.81 -26.38 -32.92
C LEU A 193 -9.63 -27.61 -33.34
N GLN A 194 -9.82 -28.58 -32.43
CA GLN A 194 -10.64 -29.78 -32.65
C GLN A 194 -12.15 -29.52 -32.50
N GLY A 195 -12.56 -28.28 -32.23
CA GLY A 195 -13.96 -27.86 -32.20
C GLY A 195 -14.51 -27.55 -30.82
N ASP A 196 -13.70 -27.63 -29.75
CA ASP A 196 -14.12 -27.12 -28.44
C ASP A 196 -14.11 -25.59 -28.44
N LYS A 197 -15.28 -24.99 -28.64
CA LYS A 197 -15.47 -23.53 -28.66
C LYS A 197 -15.02 -22.84 -27.38
N LYS A 198 -14.82 -23.60 -26.28
CA LYS A 198 -14.31 -23.07 -25.02
C LYS A 198 -12.86 -22.58 -25.15
N TYR A 199 -12.05 -23.18 -26.01
CA TYR A 199 -10.62 -22.88 -26.10
C TYR A 199 -10.25 -22.08 -27.36
N SER A 200 -10.94 -20.94 -27.55
CA SER A 200 -10.59 -20.01 -28.62
C SER A 200 -9.18 -19.41 -28.42
N PRO A 201 -8.52 -18.89 -29.47
CA PRO A 201 -7.25 -18.17 -29.33
C PRO A 201 -7.32 -17.04 -28.30
N GLU A 202 -8.44 -16.31 -28.25
CA GLU A 202 -8.69 -15.20 -27.34
C GLU A 202 -8.77 -15.70 -25.88
N HIS A 203 -9.47 -16.80 -25.64
CA HIS A 203 -9.57 -17.40 -24.31
C HIS A 203 -8.24 -18.00 -23.84
N CYS A 204 -7.49 -18.64 -24.74
CA CYS A 204 -6.15 -19.18 -24.45
C CYS A 204 -5.14 -18.07 -24.11
N ARG A 205 -5.20 -16.93 -24.81
CA ARG A 205 -4.42 -15.72 -24.50
C ARG A 205 -4.77 -15.18 -23.11
N GLU A 206 -6.06 -15.14 -22.77
CA GLU A 206 -6.52 -14.65 -21.48
C GLU A 206 -5.99 -15.52 -20.33
N MET A 207 -6.13 -16.85 -20.43
CA MET A 207 -5.61 -17.78 -19.43
C MET A 207 -4.09 -17.64 -19.23
N ALA A 208 -3.34 -17.51 -20.33
CA ALA A 208 -1.89 -17.31 -20.26
C ALA A 208 -1.52 -15.98 -19.59
N GLN A 209 -2.28 -14.91 -19.84
CA GLN A 209 -2.08 -13.61 -19.21
C GLN A 209 -2.43 -13.62 -17.71
N GLN A 210 -3.52 -14.29 -17.33
CA GLN A 210 -3.89 -14.50 -15.94
C GLN A 210 -2.78 -15.25 -15.18
N PHE A 211 -2.18 -16.27 -15.80
CA PHE A 211 -1.05 -16.99 -15.21
C PHE A 211 0.20 -16.12 -15.01
N VAL A 212 0.55 -15.29 -16.00
CA VAL A 212 1.67 -14.34 -15.87
C VAL A 212 1.45 -13.37 -14.70
N ASN A 213 0.22 -12.88 -14.54
CA ASN A 213 -0.14 -11.98 -13.45
C ASN A 213 -0.06 -12.68 -12.07
N TYR A 214 -0.51 -13.93 -11.99
CA TYR A 214 -0.35 -14.78 -10.81
C TYR A 214 1.14 -14.98 -10.45
N ALA A 215 1.98 -15.36 -11.42
CA ALA A 215 3.42 -15.60 -11.20
C ALA A 215 4.16 -14.34 -10.69
N LYS A 216 3.84 -13.17 -11.24
CA LYS A 216 4.41 -11.88 -10.80
C LYS A 216 4.02 -11.52 -9.37
N LYS A 217 2.74 -11.72 -9.01
CA LYS A 217 2.21 -11.37 -7.69
C LYS A 217 2.74 -12.27 -6.57
N HIS A 218 2.98 -13.55 -6.87
CA HIS A 218 3.46 -14.53 -5.89
C HIS A 218 4.99 -14.62 -5.80
N HIS A 219 5.74 -13.71 -6.44
CA HIS A 219 7.22 -13.68 -6.46
C HIS A 219 7.88 -15.04 -6.80
N ARG A 220 7.19 -15.89 -7.56
CA ARG A 220 7.71 -17.21 -7.93
C ARG A 220 8.58 -17.06 -9.18
N HIS A 221 9.88 -17.32 -9.05
CA HIS A 221 10.81 -17.35 -10.18
C HIS A 221 10.63 -18.61 -11.03
N PHE A 222 9.52 -18.70 -11.76
CA PHE A 222 9.34 -19.73 -12.77
C PHE A 222 10.09 -19.38 -14.04
N ASN A 223 10.55 -20.39 -14.77
CA ASN A 223 10.91 -20.23 -16.18
C ASN A 223 9.63 -19.91 -16.98
N MET A 224 9.44 -18.65 -17.35
CA MET A 224 8.23 -18.15 -18.01
C MET A 224 8.38 -18.00 -19.53
N ASP A 225 9.53 -18.38 -20.10
CA ASP A 225 9.87 -18.08 -21.49
C ASP A 225 8.88 -18.73 -22.46
N GLY A 226 8.52 -19.99 -22.20
CA GLY A 226 7.53 -20.71 -22.99
C GLY A 226 6.12 -20.13 -22.92
N VAL A 227 5.69 -19.65 -21.74
CA VAL A 227 4.37 -19.00 -21.57
C VAL A 227 4.32 -17.64 -22.26
N LYS A 228 5.40 -16.85 -22.18
CA LYS A 228 5.51 -15.56 -22.88
C LYS A 228 5.53 -15.76 -24.40
N GLN A 229 6.22 -16.79 -24.86
CA GLN A 229 6.24 -17.16 -26.28
C GLN A 229 4.86 -17.57 -26.77
N PHE A 230 4.14 -18.41 -26.00
CA PHE A 230 2.76 -18.78 -26.30
C PHE A 230 1.82 -17.56 -26.33
N LEU A 231 1.97 -16.59 -25.42
CA LEU A 231 1.22 -15.34 -25.46
C LEU A 231 1.47 -14.54 -26.73
N LYS A 232 2.73 -14.49 -27.20
CA LYS A 232 3.10 -13.81 -28.43
C LYS A 232 2.42 -14.48 -29.64
N GLU A 233 2.50 -15.81 -29.72
CA GLU A 233 1.84 -16.61 -30.77
C GLU A 233 0.32 -16.35 -30.80
N MET A 234 -0.36 -16.34 -29.65
CA MET A 234 -1.80 -16.06 -29.60
C MET A 234 -2.15 -14.64 -30.03
N ASN A 235 -1.34 -13.64 -29.67
CA ASN A 235 -1.57 -12.26 -30.10
C ASN A 235 -1.38 -12.09 -31.61
N GLU A 236 -0.38 -12.76 -32.20
CA GLU A 236 -0.16 -12.76 -33.65
C GLU A 236 -1.34 -13.40 -34.38
N LEU A 237 -1.83 -14.55 -33.92
CA LEU A 237 -3.00 -15.23 -34.50
C LEU A 237 -4.29 -14.40 -34.40
N ILE A 238 -4.51 -13.72 -33.27
CA ILE A 238 -5.68 -12.84 -33.10
C ILE A 238 -5.58 -11.64 -34.06
N LYS A 239 -4.38 -11.08 -34.22
CA LYS A 239 -4.12 -9.95 -35.13
C LYS A 239 -4.34 -10.34 -36.59
N GLU A 240 -3.81 -11.49 -37.02
CA GLU A 240 -4.01 -12.02 -38.38
C GLU A 240 -5.50 -12.27 -38.67
N ARG A 241 -6.23 -12.80 -37.69
CA ARG A 241 -7.68 -13.01 -37.80
C ARG A 241 -8.43 -11.68 -37.93
N GLN A 242 -8.06 -10.65 -37.17
CA GLN A 242 -8.64 -9.31 -37.27
C GLN A 242 -8.35 -8.67 -38.62
N GLU A 243 -7.11 -8.72 -39.11
CA GLU A 243 -6.72 -8.18 -40.42
C GLU A 243 -7.44 -8.92 -41.57
N HIS A 244 -7.67 -10.23 -41.44
CA HIS A 244 -8.43 -11.01 -42.42
C HIS A 244 -9.93 -10.68 -42.40
N ILE A 245 -10.50 -10.36 -41.23
CA ILE A 245 -11.88 -9.89 -41.12
C ILE A 245 -12.03 -8.50 -41.75
N GLU A 246 -11.10 -7.58 -41.47
CA GLU A 246 -11.11 -6.22 -42.02
C GLU A 246 -11.00 -6.21 -43.55
N LYS A 247 -10.07 -7.00 -44.13
CA LYS A 247 -9.96 -7.17 -45.59
C LYS A 247 -11.21 -7.76 -46.24
N ASN A 248 -11.89 -8.67 -45.55
CA ASN A 248 -13.14 -9.25 -46.05
C ASN A 248 -14.31 -8.27 -45.97
N VAL A 249 -14.32 -7.37 -44.97
CA VAL A 249 -15.34 -6.31 -44.86
C VAL A 249 -15.15 -5.25 -45.96
N GLU A 250 -13.92 -4.86 -46.27
CA GLU A 250 -13.63 -3.94 -47.38
C GLU A 250 -14.10 -4.48 -48.75
N HIS A 251 -14.06 -5.81 -48.95
CA HIS A 251 -14.56 -6.44 -50.19
C HIS A 251 -16.08 -6.38 -50.37
N TYR A 252 -16.86 -6.12 -49.30
CA TYR A 252 -18.32 -6.00 -49.35
C TYR A 252 -18.82 -4.55 -49.39
N VAL A 253 -17.92 -3.56 -49.33
CA VAL A 253 -18.24 -2.13 -49.43
C VAL A 253 -17.70 -1.58 -50.74
N MET A 254 -18.12 -2.14 -51.88
CA MET A 254 -18.02 -1.45 -53.16
C MET A 254 -19.25 -0.52 -53.29
N PRO A 255 -19.07 0.76 -53.67
CA PRO A 255 -20.16 1.72 -53.74
C PRO A 255 -21.15 1.36 -54.85
N PHE A 256 -22.44 1.47 -54.57
CA PHE A 256 -23.45 1.60 -55.61
C PHE A 256 -23.14 2.89 -56.38
N GLU A 257 -22.58 2.77 -57.59
CA GLU A 257 -22.52 3.87 -58.55
C GLU A 257 -23.95 4.16 -59.03
N ILE A 258 -24.39 5.41 -58.85
CA ILE A 258 -25.61 5.99 -59.43
C ILE A 258 -25.21 6.76 -60.68
#